data_AF-A0A5N6KL07-F1
#
_entry.id   AF-A0A5N6KL07-F1
#
_cell.length_a   1.000
_cell.length_b   1.000
_cell.length_c   1.000
_cell.angle_alpha   90.00
_cell.angle_beta   90.00
_cell.angle_gamma   90.00
#
_symmetry.space_group_name_H-M   'P 1'
#
loop_
_entity.id
_entity.type
_entity.pdbx_description
1 polymer ?
#
loop_
_entity_poly.entity_id
_entity_poly.type
_entity_poly.pdbx_seq_one_letter_code
_entity_poly.pdbx_strand_id
1 'polypeptide(L)'
;MASNDFILAQQRLAARRQAREVAAQTHLNRRRNTAISQRVSSLPFPFSRLGTAGLTTWDAIAGREGTGPSFRVGQVDAELLDEELLELLKGQVGEGLKYFGTHIQDDWSAEIMLALRAVLFKLSIWDHDATYGATLQNLKFTDARHSGPVLVSPSKWQKSLYGLFTVGGKYAWTRWENYLVDSDNGYSSPSPFISRLSRITDLVTNIHSTAAFASFLIFLVNGRYRTLLDRVLRLRLAPPTSQVSREVSFEYLNRQLVWHAFTEFLLFVLPLVGISRWRRFLSRVWRRTKSLFNTSSPNELSNDTKKGELSFLPERTCAICYHDQNALQATEEGVMAAAASAGVIGSAQTDITNPYETVECGCIYCFVCIASKLEAEEGEGWTCLRCGEEVKGCKAWGGDVVIAAPLVESKEVSEKPKGRKSVEFQEDRMRTMGSVSQEESTSANRGIGSHEDDGESSGRDSQLGVEETYDEEENQGLEEYEDEAE
;
A
#
# COMPACT_ATOMS: atom_id res chain seq x y z
N MET A 1 56.81 13.76 -11.56
CA MET A 1 57.06 12.40 -12.10
C MET A 1 56.24 11.33 -11.37
N ALA A 2 55.98 11.43 -10.06
CA ALA A 2 55.25 10.42 -9.27
C ALA A 2 53.79 10.10 -9.69
N SER A 3 53.06 11.04 -10.32
CA SER A 3 51.65 10.80 -10.71
C SER A 3 51.50 9.80 -11.86
N ASN A 4 52.43 9.79 -12.83
CA ASN A 4 52.39 8.84 -13.95
C ASN A 4 52.76 7.41 -13.52
N ASP A 5 53.70 7.27 -12.59
CA ASP A 5 54.09 5.96 -12.05
C ASP A 5 52.97 5.33 -11.22
N PHE A 6 52.23 6.14 -10.45
CA PHE A 6 51.06 5.68 -9.71
C PHE A 6 49.94 5.21 -10.65
N ILE A 7 49.65 5.96 -11.72
CA ILE A 7 48.65 5.58 -12.73
C ILE A 7 49.06 4.27 -13.43
N LEU A 8 50.33 4.12 -13.80
CA LEU A 8 50.85 2.88 -14.40
C LEU A 8 50.79 1.70 -13.43
N ALA A 9 51.08 1.92 -12.14
CA ALA A 9 50.95 0.89 -11.11
C ALA A 9 49.49 0.46 -10.93
N GLN A 10 48.55 1.40 -10.92
CA GLN A 10 47.11 1.14 -10.83
C GLN A 10 46.59 0.37 -12.05
N GLN A 11 47.07 0.71 -13.26
CA GLN A 11 46.75 -0.03 -14.49
C GLN A 11 47.26 -1.48 -14.45
N ARG A 12 48.48 -1.71 -13.94
CA ARG A 12 49.03 -3.07 -13.80
C ARG A 12 48.26 -3.90 -12.77
N LEU A 13 47.84 -3.29 -11.66
CA LEU A 13 47.00 -3.94 -10.65
C LEU A 13 45.61 -4.29 -11.21
N ALA A 14 44.98 -3.37 -11.95
CA ALA A 14 43.70 -3.62 -12.61
C ALA A 14 43.80 -4.77 -13.63
N ALA A 15 44.85 -4.78 -14.46
CA ALA A 15 45.09 -5.85 -15.43
C ALA A 15 45.30 -7.22 -14.76
N ARG A 16 46.02 -7.27 -13.62
CA ARG A 16 46.20 -8.51 -12.85
C ARG A 16 44.90 -9.01 -12.22
N ARG A 17 44.05 -8.10 -11.70
CA ARG A 17 42.72 -8.47 -11.16
C ARG A 17 41.82 -9.02 -12.27
N GLN A 18 41.75 -8.34 -13.41
CA GLN A 18 41.01 -8.82 -14.58
C GLN A 18 41.49 -10.20 -15.06
N ALA A 19 42.81 -10.43 -15.11
CA ALA A 19 43.35 -11.73 -15.50
C ALA A 19 42.97 -12.85 -14.51
N ARG A 20 42.95 -12.57 -13.20
CA ARG A 20 42.51 -13.54 -12.18
C ARG A 20 41.02 -13.83 -12.26
N GLU A 21 40.19 -12.82 -12.48
CA GLU A 21 38.74 -12.99 -12.66
C GLU A 21 38.42 -13.81 -13.90
N VAL A 22 39.10 -13.54 -15.03
CA VAL A 22 38.97 -14.34 -16.26
C VAL A 22 39.43 -15.78 -16.01
N ALA A 23 40.55 -15.98 -15.31
CA ALA A 23 41.03 -17.32 -14.98
C ALA A 23 40.04 -18.09 -14.08
N ALA A 24 39.47 -17.45 -13.05
CA ALA A 24 38.49 -18.06 -12.16
C ALA A 24 37.19 -18.41 -12.90
N GLN A 25 36.66 -17.49 -13.71
CA GLN A 25 35.45 -17.71 -14.51
C GLN A 25 35.65 -18.83 -15.54
N THR A 26 36.79 -18.85 -16.24
CA THR A 26 37.10 -19.93 -17.19
C THR A 26 37.24 -21.27 -16.50
N HIS A 27 37.78 -21.33 -15.28
CA HIS A 27 37.88 -22.56 -14.49
C HIS A 27 36.51 -23.11 -14.08
N LEU A 28 35.62 -22.25 -13.56
CA LEU A 28 34.26 -22.61 -13.16
C LEU A 28 33.43 -23.10 -14.36
N ASN A 29 33.50 -22.37 -15.47
CA ASN A 29 32.81 -22.73 -16.70
C ASN A 29 33.34 -24.05 -17.28
N ARG A 30 34.65 -24.26 -17.25
CA ARG A 30 35.26 -25.52 -17.70
C ARG A 30 34.77 -26.70 -16.86
N ARG A 31 34.77 -26.59 -15.52
CA ARG A 31 34.27 -27.64 -14.62
C ARG A 31 32.79 -27.99 -14.87
N ARG A 32 31.94 -26.96 -15.02
CA ARG A 32 30.50 -27.14 -15.30
C ARG A 32 30.26 -27.84 -16.63
N ASN A 33 30.93 -27.39 -17.69
CA ASN A 33 30.75 -27.94 -19.03
C ASN A 33 31.32 -29.35 -19.16
N THR A 34 32.44 -29.66 -18.50
CA THR A 34 33.00 -31.02 -18.49
C THR A 34 32.08 -32.01 -17.78
N ALA A 35 31.45 -31.62 -16.66
CA ALA A 35 30.55 -32.50 -15.92
C ALA A 35 29.29 -32.84 -16.73
N ILE A 36 28.71 -31.86 -17.43
CA ILE A 36 27.52 -32.05 -18.27
C ILE A 36 27.88 -32.86 -19.52
N SER A 37 28.99 -32.54 -20.20
CA SER A 37 29.45 -33.26 -21.38
C SER A 37 29.79 -34.72 -21.09
N GLN A 38 30.39 -35.01 -19.93
CA GLN A 38 30.69 -36.38 -19.50
C GLN A 38 29.42 -37.20 -19.29
N ARG A 39 28.41 -36.65 -18.57
CA ARG A 39 27.12 -37.31 -18.33
C ARG A 39 26.32 -37.59 -19.60
N VAL A 40 26.41 -36.71 -20.61
CA VAL A 40 25.72 -36.91 -21.89
C VAL A 40 26.47 -37.87 -22.81
N SER A 41 27.80 -37.92 -22.72
CA SER A 41 28.60 -38.92 -23.45
C SER A 41 28.44 -40.36 -22.91
N SER A 42 28.05 -40.53 -21.65
CA SER A 42 27.79 -41.85 -21.05
C SER A 42 26.44 -42.48 -21.42
N LEU A 43 25.61 -41.80 -22.22
CA LEU A 43 24.32 -42.32 -22.63
C LEU A 43 24.46 -43.36 -23.77
N PRO A 44 23.64 -44.43 -23.78
CA PRO A 44 23.64 -45.42 -24.86
C PRO A 44 23.18 -44.81 -26.19
N PHE A 45 23.67 -45.36 -27.31
CA PHE A 45 23.25 -44.95 -28.64
C PHE A 45 21.74 -45.19 -28.83
N PRO A 46 20.98 -44.28 -29.48
CA PRO A 46 21.39 -43.06 -30.19
C PRO A 46 21.42 -41.78 -29.36
N PHE A 47 21.10 -41.86 -28.06
CA PHE A 47 20.90 -40.70 -27.20
C PHE A 47 22.19 -39.91 -26.92
N SER A 48 23.37 -40.52 -27.01
CA SER A 48 24.65 -39.80 -26.93
C SER A 48 24.90 -38.87 -28.12
N ARG A 49 24.48 -39.23 -29.33
CA ARG A 49 24.67 -38.41 -30.54
C ARG A 49 23.66 -37.27 -30.61
N LEU A 50 22.41 -37.53 -30.23
CA LEU A 50 21.37 -36.50 -30.14
C LEU A 50 21.60 -35.58 -28.94
N GLY A 51 22.05 -36.13 -27.81
CA GLY A 51 22.37 -35.37 -26.61
C GLY A 51 23.56 -34.44 -26.81
N THR A 52 24.63 -34.88 -27.48
CA THR A 52 25.79 -34.00 -27.78
C THR A 52 25.44 -32.91 -28.79
N ALA A 53 24.71 -33.22 -29.86
CA ALA A 53 24.22 -32.20 -30.80
C ALA A 53 23.26 -31.21 -30.11
N GLY A 54 22.32 -31.72 -29.32
CA GLY A 54 21.37 -30.92 -28.53
C GLY A 54 22.07 -30.06 -27.47
N LEU A 55 23.11 -30.56 -26.82
CA LEU A 55 23.93 -29.78 -25.90
C LEU A 55 24.73 -28.69 -26.62
N THR A 56 25.26 -28.92 -27.82
CA THR A 56 26.01 -27.87 -28.54
C THR A 56 25.10 -26.76 -29.04
N THR A 57 23.89 -27.08 -29.48
CA THR A 57 22.88 -26.08 -29.85
C THR A 57 22.32 -25.40 -28.61
N TRP A 58 22.07 -26.15 -27.54
CA TRP A 58 21.67 -25.59 -26.25
C TRP A 58 22.75 -24.72 -25.63
N ASP A 59 24.03 -25.05 -25.74
CA ASP A 59 25.13 -24.21 -25.29
C ASP A 59 25.31 -23.00 -26.22
N ALA A 60 25.10 -23.13 -27.53
CA ALA A 60 25.09 -21.98 -28.43
C ALA A 60 23.92 -21.02 -28.17
N ILE A 61 22.80 -21.55 -27.69
CA ILE A 61 21.63 -20.79 -27.27
C ILE A 61 21.89 -20.25 -25.84
N ALA A 62 21.94 -21.11 -24.83
CA ALA A 62 22.07 -20.79 -23.41
C ALA A 62 23.44 -20.24 -22.96
N GLY A 63 24.52 -20.35 -23.75
CA GLY A 63 25.89 -20.18 -23.25
C GLY A 63 26.86 -19.37 -24.15
N ARG A 64 27.25 -18.18 -23.65
CA ARG A 64 28.68 -17.79 -23.54
C ARG A 64 28.91 -16.50 -22.74
N GLU A 65 27.93 -15.61 -22.64
CA GLU A 65 28.09 -14.30 -21.97
C GLU A 65 26.80 -13.78 -21.31
N GLY A 66 25.75 -14.61 -21.20
CA GLY A 66 24.48 -14.20 -20.60
C GLY A 66 24.69 -13.82 -19.14
N THR A 67 24.36 -12.58 -18.79
CA THR A 67 24.16 -12.19 -17.39
C THR A 67 23.17 -13.18 -16.79
N GLY A 68 23.45 -13.67 -15.58
CA GLY A 68 22.58 -14.61 -14.87
C GLY A 68 21.10 -14.18 -14.85
N PRO A 69 20.19 -15.08 -14.44
CA PRO A 69 18.74 -14.88 -14.53
C PRO A 69 18.24 -13.54 -13.95
N SER A 70 18.96 -12.93 -13.00
CA SER A 70 18.61 -11.67 -12.34
C SER A 70 18.54 -10.43 -13.24
N PHE A 71 19.22 -10.41 -14.39
CA PHE A 71 19.35 -9.18 -15.18
C PHE A 71 18.35 -9.03 -16.33
N ARG A 72 17.61 -10.10 -16.65
CA ARG A 72 16.62 -10.10 -17.77
C ARG A 72 15.42 -9.23 -17.44
N VAL A 73 14.94 -9.35 -16.22
CA VAL A 73 13.81 -8.56 -15.70
C VAL A 73 14.15 -7.08 -15.76
N GLY A 74 15.34 -6.67 -15.30
CA GLY A 74 15.78 -5.28 -15.35
C GLY A 74 15.86 -4.70 -16.77
N GLN A 75 16.22 -5.51 -17.78
CA GLN A 75 16.22 -5.05 -19.17
C GLN A 75 14.82 -4.81 -19.72
N VAL A 76 13.84 -5.64 -19.34
CA VAL A 76 12.45 -5.49 -19.78
C VAL A 76 11.77 -4.36 -19.01
N ASP A 77 12.02 -4.27 -17.70
CA ASP A 77 11.50 -3.21 -16.84
C ASP A 77 12.02 -1.83 -17.27
N ALA A 78 13.30 -1.76 -17.69
CA ALA A 78 13.85 -0.55 -18.28
C ALA A 78 13.08 -0.08 -19.53
N GLU A 79 12.65 -1.01 -20.39
CA GLU A 79 11.86 -0.69 -21.58
C GLU A 79 10.44 -0.23 -21.21
N LEU A 80 9.80 -0.89 -20.25
CA LEU A 80 8.48 -0.50 -19.76
C LEU A 80 8.52 0.92 -19.17
N LEU A 81 9.50 1.22 -18.32
CA LEU A 81 9.70 2.55 -17.74
C LEU A 81 9.95 3.64 -18.79
N ASP A 82 10.64 3.32 -19.88
CA ASP A 82 10.86 4.26 -20.98
C ASP A 82 9.56 4.55 -21.75
N GLU A 83 8.68 3.55 -21.91
CA GLU A 83 7.36 3.73 -22.53
C GLU A 83 6.40 4.53 -21.64
N GLU A 84 6.36 4.22 -20.34
CA GLU A 84 5.59 4.98 -19.34
C GLU A 84 6.05 6.43 -19.26
N LEU A 85 7.36 6.69 -19.23
CA LEU A 85 7.90 8.05 -19.25
C LEU A 85 7.42 8.83 -20.47
N LEU A 86 7.46 8.20 -21.65
CA LEU A 86 7.00 8.83 -22.89
C LEU A 86 5.50 9.15 -22.84
N GLU A 87 4.69 8.25 -22.31
CA GLU A 87 3.24 8.46 -22.17
C GLU A 87 2.93 9.58 -21.18
N LEU A 88 3.60 9.60 -20.02
CA LEU A 88 3.47 10.68 -19.04
C LEU A 88 3.89 12.03 -19.63
N LEU A 89 5.02 12.10 -20.32
CA LEU A 89 5.47 13.34 -20.96
C LEU A 89 4.50 13.80 -22.06
N LYS A 90 3.97 12.87 -22.86
CA LYS A 90 2.95 13.19 -23.86
C LYS A 90 1.69 13.75 -23.19
N GLY A 91 1.24 13.15 -22.10
CA GLY A 91 0.09 13.63 -21.32
C GLY A 91 0.30 15.03 -20.78
N GLN A 92 1.45 15.28 -20.15
CA GLN A 92 1.82 16.61 -19.62
C GLN A 92 1.92 17.68 -20.72
N VAL A 93 2.47 17.33 -21.89
CA VAL A 93 2.48 18.23 -23.06
C VAL A 93 1.06 18.50 -23.57
N GLY A 94 0.20 17.49 -23.58
CA GLY A 94 -1.22 17.63 -23.93
C GLY A 94 -1.97 18.58 -22.98
N GLU A 95 -1.78 18.43 -21.67
CA GLU A 95 -2.34 19.34 -20.67
C GLU A 95 -1.82 20.77 -20.84
N GLY A 96 -0.53 20.94 -21.12
CA GLY A 96 0.06 22.25 -21.41
C GLY A 96 -0.51 22.91 -22.67
N LEU A 97 -0.90 22.12 -23.68
CA LEU A 97 -1.47 22.60 -24.93
C LEU A 97 -3.00 22.81 -24.88
N LYS A 98 -3.65 22.47 -23.76
CA LYS A 98 -5.11 22.54 -23.59
C LYS A 98 -5.71 23.90 -23.96
N TYR A 99 -5.00 24.99 -23.71
CA TYR A 99 -5.47 26.36 -24.00
C TYR A 99 -5.31 26.79 -25.45
N PHE A 100 -4.49 26.08 -26.25
CA PHE A 100 -4.27 26.41 -27.65
C PHE A 100 -5.27 25.73 -28.59
N GLY A 101 -6.02 24.73 -28.10
CA GLY A 101 -7.10 24.04 -28.81
C GLY A 101 -7.05 22.53 -28.60
N THR A 102 -8.21 21.90 -28.44
CA THR A 102 -8.33 20.45 -28.16
C THR A 102 -7.85 19.57 -29.31
N HIS A 103 -7.93 20.05 -30.55
CA HIS A 103 -7.53 19.29 -31.75
C HIS A 103 -6.02 19.30 -32.02
N ILE A 104 -5.28 20.29 -31.49
CA ILE A 104 -3.85 20.42 -31.78
C ILE A 104 -3.05 19.24 -31.24
N GLN A 105 -3.45 18.71 -30.07
CA GLN A 105 -2.79 17.57 -29.47
C GLN A 105 -2.91 16.31 -30.35
N ASP A 106 -4.06 16.10 -30.95
CA ASP A 106 -4.34 14.92 -31.77
C ASP A 106 -3.68 15.04 -33.14
N ASP A 107 -3.83 16.20 -33.80
CA ASP A 107 -3.28 16.48 -35.14
C ASP A 107 -1.74 16.45 -35.15
N TRP A 108 -1.10 16.97 -34.09
CA TRP A 108 0.35 17.01 -33.92
C TRP A 108 0.89 15.90 -33.02
N SER A 109 0.09 14.88 -32.72
CA SER A 109 0.47 13.80 -31.80
C SER A 109 1.75 13.09 -32.25
N ALA A 110 1.91 12.86 -33.56
CA ALA A 110 3.08 12.22 -34.15
C ALA A 110 4.34 13.11 -34.04
N GLU A 111 4.19 14.42 -34.28
CA GLU A 111 5.27 15.41 -34.19
C GLU A 111 5.73 15.65 -32.75
N ILE A 112 4.78 15.73 -31.81
CA ILE A 112 5.07 15.84 -30.38
C ILE A 112 5.86 14.61 -29.92
N MET A 113 5.41 13.41 -30.31
CA MET A 113 6.12 12.17 -29.98
C MET A 113 7.50 12.08 -30.62
N LEU A 114 7.67 12.56 -31.86
CA LEU A 114 8.98 12.65 -32.52
C LEU A 114 9.91 13.58 -31.73
N ALA A 115 9.44 14.77 -31.35
CA ALA A 115 10.21 15.76 -30.60
C ALA A 115 10.62 15.22 -29.23
N LEU A 116 9.69 14.64 -28.46
CA LEU A 116 9.96 14.02 -27.17
C LEU A 116 11.00 12.90 -27.28
N ARG A 117 10.83 11.98 -28.25
CA ARG A 117 11.80 10.91 -28.50
C ARG A 117 13.16 11.45 -28.93
N ALA A 118 13.22 12.50 -29.73
CA ALA A 118 14.47 13.13 -30.15
C ALA A 118 15.21 13.77 -28.97
N VAL A 119 14.49 14.50 -28.10
CA VAL A 119 15.05 15.12 -26.90
C VAL A 119 15.56 14.04 -25.94
N LEU A 120 14.75 13.01 -25.65
CA LEU A 120 15.18 11.91 -24.79
C LEU A 120 16.36 11.16 -25.38
N PHE A 121 16.37 10.87 -26.68
CA PHE A 121 17.49 10.22 -27.36
C PHE A 121 18.78 11.04 -27.24
N LYS A 122 18.69 12.36 -27.41
CA LYS A 122 19.85 13.25 -27.28
C LYS A 122 20.39 13.29 -25.85
N LEU A 123 19.52 13.43 -24.85
CA LEU A 123 19.94 13.57 -23.45
C LEU A 123 20.36 12.24 -22.81
N SER A 124 19.79 11.11 -23.25
CA SER A 124 20.04 9.78 -22.67
C SER A 124 21.09 9.00 -23.47
N ILE A 125 20.72 8.44 -24.62
CA ILE A 125 21.56 7.51 -25.38
C ILE A 125 22.80 8.20 -25.96
N TRP A 126 22.66 9.43 -26.46
CA TRP A 126 23.79 10.12 -27.08
C TRP A 126 24.85 10.52 -26.04
N ASP A 127 24.42 11.10 -24.93
CA ASP A 127 25.30 11.68 -23.90
C ASP A 127 25.71 10.67 -22.80
N HIS A 128 24.84 9.73 -22.41
CA HIS A 128 25.04 8.84 -21.24
C HIS A 128 25.12 7.33 -21.56
N ASP A 129 25.05 6.92 -22.84
CA ASP A 129 25.08 5.52 -23.28
C ASP A 129 23.96 4.63 -22.70
N ALA A 130 22.88 5.21 -22.18
CA ALA A 130 21.77 4.49 -21.57
C ALA A 130 20.45 5.20 -21.84
N THR A 131 19.34 4.46 -21.90
CA THR A 131 18.00 5.09 -21.79
C THR A 131 17.73 5.51 -20.35
N TYR A 132 16.63 6.23 -20.13
CA TYR A 132 16.25 6.66 -18.78
C TYR A 132 15.92 5.46 -17.88
N GLY A 133 15.05 4.56 -18.35
CA GLY A 133 14.71 3.32 -17.65
C GLY A 133 15.94 2.43 -17.45
N ALA A 134 16.83 2.34 -18.44
CA ALA A 134 18.10 1.63 -18.29
C ALA A 134 18.97 2.25 -17.18
N THR A 135 19.02 3.58 -17.08
CA THR A 135 19.78 4.27 -16.03
C THR A 135 19.21 3.98 -14.65
N LEU A 136 17.88 3.98 -14.49
CA LEU A 136 17.20 3.61 -13.23
C LEU A 136 17.44 2.14 -12.84
N GLN A 137 17.57 1.27 -13.82
CA GLN A 137 17.90 -0.13 -13.60
C GLN A 137 19.41 -0.37 -13.43
N ASN A 138 20.25 0.66 -13.57
CA ASN A 138 21.72 0.61 -13.57
C ASN A 138 22.31 -0.19 -14.74
N LEU A 139 21.83 0.08 -15.95
CA LEU A 139 22.20 -0.59 -17.20
C LEU A 139 22.75 0.42 -18.21
N LYS A 140 23.74 -0.01 -18.99
CA LYS A 140 24.30 0.78 -20.10
C LYS A 140 24.36 -0.03 -21.38
N PHE A 141 24.23 0.65 -22.51
CA PHE A 141 24.48 0.07 -23.82
C PHE A 141 25.97 -0.19 -23.99
N THR A 142 26.28 -1.34 -24.57
CA THR A 142 27.64 -1.84 -24.80
C THR A 142 27.69 -2.52 -26.16
N ASP A 143 28.83 -2.40 -26.86
CA ASP A 143 29.00 -3.04 -28.15
C ASP A 143 29.29 -4.54 -27.99
N ALA A 144 28.36 -5.38 -28.44
CA ALA A 144 28.44 -6.83 -28.31
C ALA A 144 29.45 -7.48 -29.28
N ARG A 145 30.09 -6.70 -30.17
CA ARG A 145 31.15 -7.17 -31.08
C ARG A 145 32.48 -7.40 -30.36
N HIS A 146 32.71 -6.71 -29.25
CA HIS A 146 33.91 -6.87 -28.45
C HIS A 146 33.63 -7.83 -27.28
N SER A 147 34.00 -9.10 -27.45
CA SER A 147 33.91 -10.13 -26.41
C SER A 147 35.09 -10.02 -25.44
N GLY A 148 35.12 -8.94 -24.65
CA GLY A 148 36.09 -8.73 -23.58
C GLY A 148 35.41 -8.64 -22.20
N PRO A 149 36.15 -8.84 -21.10
CA PRO A 149 35.64 -8.62 -19.74
C PRO A 149 35.40 -7.12 -19.45
N VAL A 150 35.97 -6.23 -20.26
CA VAL A 150 35.80 -4.78 -20.18
C VAL A 150 34.68 -4.35 -21.13
N LEU A 151 33.67 -3.70 -20.59
CA LEU A 151 32.56 -3.16 -21.37
C LEU A 151 33.04 -1.97 -22.20
N VAL A 152 32.75 -1.99 -23.50
CA VAL A 152 33.11 -0.94 -24.45
C VAL A 152 31.86 -0.14 -24.81
N SER A 153 31.95 1.20 -24.70
CA SER A 153 30.87 2.11 -25.13
C SER A 153 30.52 1.92 -26.61
N PRO A 154 29.24 2.09 -26.99
CA PRO A 154 28.78 1.87 -28.35
C PRO A 154 29.36 2.90 -29.33
N SER A 155 29.58 2.47 -30.58
CA SER A 155 30.06 3.35 -31.63
C SER A 155 29.06 4.47 -31.93
N LYS A 156 29.55 5.66 -32.29
CA LYS A 156 28.71 6.79 -32.71
C LYS A 156 27.76 6.43 -33.86
N TRP A 157 28.20 5.55 -34.76
CA TRP A 157 27.36 5.03 -35.84
C TRP A 157 26.25 4.11 -35.34
N GLN A 158 26.54 3.24 -34.37
CA GLN A 158 25.51 2.40 -33.74
C GLN A 158 24.47 3.26 -33.03
N LYS A 159 24.91 4.28 -32.27
CA LYS A 159 24.01 5.25 -31.63
C LYS A 159 23.14 5.97 -32.65
N SER A 160 23.75 6.52 -33.71
CA SER A 160 23.03 7.25 -34.76
C SER A 160 22.01 6.36 -35.46
N LEU A 161 22.36 5.10 -35.78
CA LEU A 161 21.46 4.18 -36.45
C LEU A 161 20.33 3.73 -35.51
N TYR A 162 20.64 3.50 -34.24
CA TYR A 162 19.65 3.20 -33.21
C TYR A 162 18.65 4.36 -33.06
N GLY A 163 19.13 5.59 -32.93
CA GLY A 163 18.28 6.79 -32.88
C GLY A 163 17.46 6.99 -34.15
N LEU A 164 18.06 6.77 -35.32
CA LEU A 164 17.35 6.88 -36.59
C LEU A 164 16.17 5.91 -36.67
N PHE A 165 16.35 4.66 -36.27
CA PHE A 165 15.25 3.67 -36.29
C PHE A 165 14.23 3.89 -35.17
N THR A 166 14.67 4.22 -33.95
CA THR A 166 13.77 4.36 -32.79
C THR A 166 12.99 5.67 -32.78
N VAL A 167 13.61 6.77 -33.22
CA VAL A 167 12.98 8.10 -33.29
C VAL A 167 12.34 8.30 -34.67
N GLY A 168 13.17 8.27 -35.72
CA GLY A 168 12.72 8.52 -37.10
C GLY A 168 11.91 7.39 -37.70
N GLY A 169 12.32 6.14 -37.48
CA GLY A 169 11.62 4.96 -37.99
C GLY A 169 10.22 4.82 -37.41
N LYS A 170 10.05 4.99 -36.08
CA LYS A 170 8.71 4.99 -35.45
C LYS A 170 7.83 6.12 -36.01
N TYR A 171 8.36 7.34 -36.15
CA TYR A 171 7.61 8.46 -36.73
C TYR A 171 7.19 8.21 -38.18
N ALA A 172 8.13 7.79 -39.02
CA ALA A 172 7.87 7.48 -40.43
C ALA A 172 6.82 6.37 -40.57
N TRP A 173 6.89 5.34 -39.71
CA TRP A 173 5.91 4.27 -39.67
C TRP A 173 4.52 4.78 -39.31
N THR A 174 4.39 5.58 -38.24
CA THR A 174 3.09 6.15 -37.85
C THR A 174 2.51 7.09 -38.92
N ARG A 175 3.34 7.89 -39.59
CA ARG A 175 2.89 8.77 -40.68
C ARG A 175 2.49 7.97 -41.92
N TRP A 176 3.19 6.89 -42.22
CA TRP A 176 2.84 5.96 -43.29
C TRP A 176 1.51 5.24 -43.04
N GLU A 177 1.31 4.75 -41.81
CA GLU A 177 0.07 4.09 -41.40
C GLU A 177 -1.12 5.05 -41.46
N ASN A 178 -0.99 6.25 -40.91
CA ASN A 178 -2.03 7.29 -41.01
C ASN A 178 -2.34 7.62 -42.48
N TYR A 179 -1.31 7.75 -43.33
CA TYR A 179 -1.50 7.98 -44.76
C TYR A 179 -2.26 6.85 -45.46
N LEU A 180 -1.97 5.58 -45.11
CA LEU A 180 -2.69 4.43 -45.66
C LEU A 180 -4.16 4.41 -45.21
N VAL A 181 -4.42 4.73 -43.94
CA VAL A 181 -5.79 4.81 -43.38
C VAL A 181 -6.57 5.96 -44.02
N ASP A 182 -6.00 7.16 -44.10
CA ASP A 182 -6.65 8.33 -44.73
C ASP A 182 -6.93 8.11 -46.23
N SER A 183 -6.10 7.28 -46.88
CA SER A 183 -6.27 6.91 -48.29
C SER A 183 -7.36 5.86 -48.51
N ASP A 184 -7.71 5.08 -47.48
CA ASP A 184 -8.74 4.05 -47.52
C ASP A 184 -10.04 4.58 -46.88
N ASN A 185 -10.70 5.51 -47.57
CA ASN A 185 -11.88 6.23 -47.06
C ASN A 185 -13.15 5.38 -46.90
N GLY A 186 -13.10 4.04 -46.97
CA GLY A 186 -14.19 3.11 -46.70
C GLY A 186 -15.41 3.15 -47.64
N TYR A 187 -15.66 4.27 -48.32
CA TYR A 187 -16.80 4.51 -49.21
C TYR A 187 -16.48 4.30 -50.69
N SER A 188 -15.21 4.33 -51.08
CA SER A 188 -14.74 4.13 -52.46
C SER A 188 -13.77 2.96 -52.51
N SER A 189 -13.82 2.14 -53.57
CA SER A 189 -12.82 1.10 -53.78
C SER A 189 -11.42 1.74 -53.84
N PRO A 190 -10.50 1.38 -52.92
CA PRO A 190 -9.17 1.99 -52.89
C PRO A 190 -8.43 1.74 -54.21
N SER A 191 -7.52 2.64 -54.55
CA SER A 191 -6.70 2.47 -55.76
C SER A 191 -5.92 1.15 -55.69
N PRO A 192 -5.72 0.43 -56.81
CA PRO A 192 -5.07 -0.88 -56.81
C PRO A 192 -3.62 -0.81 -56.30
N PHE A 193 -3.01 0.38 -56.31
CA PHE A 193 -1.68 0.63 -55.75
C PHE A 193 -1.74 0.71 -54.21
N ILE A 194 -2.67 1.48 -53.64
CA ILE A 194 -2.85 1.59 -52.19
C ILE A 194 -3.19 0.23 -51.58
N SER A 195 -4.06 -0.55 -52.21
CA SER A 195 -4.38 -1.91 -51.73
C SER A 195 -3.22 -2.90 -51.83
N ARG A 196 -2.23 -2.66 -52.70
CA ARG A 196 -0.99 -3.45 -52.72
C ARG A 196 -0.05 -2.99 -51.61
N LEU A 197 0.07 -1.69 -51.40
CA LEU A 197 0.89 -1.12 -50.34
C LEU A 197 0.40 -1.51 -48.95
N SER A 198 -0.91 -1.49 -48.70
CA SER A 198 -1.51 -1.99 -47.45
C SER A 198 -1.15 -3.48 -47.25
N ARG A 199 -1.36 -4.35 -48.25
CA ARG A 199 -0.97 -5.77 -48.15
C ARG A 199 0.52 -6.01 -47.89
N ILE A 200 1.40 -5.20 -48.51
CA ILE A 200 2.84 -5.27 -48.26
C ILE A 200 3.14 -4.81 -46.84
N THR A 201 2.49 -3.74 -46.38
CA THR A 201 2.62 -3.22 -45.02
C THR A 201 2.18 -4.28 -44.01
N ASP A 202 1.04 -4.94 -44.22
CA ASP A 202 0.55 -6.03 -43.37
C ASP A 202 1.52 -7.21 -43.35
N LEU A 203 2.07 -7.60 -44.51
CA LEU A 203 3.07 -8.66 -44.59
C LEU A 203 4.33 -8.30 -43.79
N VAL A 204 4.84 -7.07 -43.95
CA VAL A 204 6.01 -6.57 -43.23
C VAL A 204 5.74 -6.53 -41.73
N THR A 205 4.59 -6.05 -41.29
CA THR A 205 4.18 -6.04 -39.88
C THR A 205 4.13 -7.46 -39.32
N ASN A 206 3.51 -8.40 -40.03
CA ASN A 206 3.41 -9.79 -39.60
C ASN A 206 4.77 -10.49 -39.52
N ILE A 207 5.64 -10.27 -40.51
CA ILE A 207 7.02 -10.77 -40.50
C ILE A 207 7.79 -10.17 -39.34
N HIS A 208 7.70 -8.85 -39.14
CA HIS A 208 8.36 -8.16 -38.04
C HIS A 208 7.89 -8.68 -36.68
N SER A 209 6.59 -8.81 -36.46
CA SER A 209 6.01 -9.33 -35.22
C SER A 209 6.41 -10.77 -34.93
N THR A 210 6.41 -11.63 -35.96
CA THR A 210 6.87 -13.03 -35.83
C THR A 210 8.36 -13.10 -35.51
N ALA A 211 9.18 -12.29 -36.20
CA ALA A 211 10.60 -12.19 -35.92
C ALA A 211 10.87 -11.62 -34.52
N ALA A 212 10.10 -10.63 -34.09
CA ALA A 212 10.22 -9.99 -32.79
C ALA A 212 9.86 -10.96 -31.67
N PHE A 213 8.78 -11.72 -31.84
CA PHE A 213 8.38 -12.77 -30.92
C PHE A 213 9.44 -13.88 -30.82
N ALA A 214 9.93 -14.39 -31.95
CA ALA A 214 11.02 -15.38 -31.95
C ALA A 214 12.30 -14.82 -31.31
N SER A 215 12.61 -13.55 -31.56
CA SER A 215 13.73 -12.84 -30.93
C SER A 215 13.55 -12.73 -29.42
N PHE A 216 12.36 -12.41 -28.96
CA PHE A 216 12.00 -12.31 -27.56
C PHE A 216 12.05 -13.67 -26.85
N LEU A 217 11.60 -14.75 -27.48
CA LEU A 217 11.75 -16.11 -26.92
C LEU A 217 13.23 -16.48 -26.73
N ILE A 218 14.08 -16.19 -27.72
CA ILE A 218 15.53 -16.39 -27.60
C ILE A 218 16.10 -15.48 -26.50
N PHE A 219 15.59 -14.27 -26.33
CA PHE A 219 15.95 -13.37 -25.24
C PHE A 219 15.58 -13.93 -23.88
N LEU A 220 14.41 -14.55 -23.73
CA LEU A 220 14.01 -15.17 -22.45
C LEU A 220 14.96 -16.28 -22.03
N VAL A 221 15.59 -16.98 -22.97
CA VAL A 221 16.58 -18.03 -22.69
C VAL A 221 17.98 -17.44 -22.47
N ASN A 222 18.40 -16.45 -23.26
CA ASN A 222 19.80 -15.99 -23.34
C ASN A 222 20.08 -14.68 -22.59
N GLY A 223 19.08 -13.78 -22.52
CA GLY A 223 19.15 -12.48 -21.85
C GLY A 223 20.06 -11.43 -22.50
N ARG A 224 20.44 -11.60 -23.78
CA ARG A 224 21.45 -10.74 -24.44
C ARG A 224 20.88 -9.53 -25.21
N TYR A 225 19.85 -9.76 -26.03
CA TYR A 225 19.26 -8.74 -26.90
C TYR A 225 17.75 -8.68 -26.67
N ARG A 226 17.25 -7.59 -26.10
CA ARG A 226 15.81 -7.42 -25.81
C ARG A 226 14.99 -7.24 -27.09
N THR A 227 15.43 -6.37 -28.01
CA THR A 227 14.71 -6.09 -29.26
C THR A 227 15.42 -6.65 -30.49
N LEU A 228 14.69 -6.74 -31.60
CA LEU A 228 15.28 -7.03 -32.91
C LEU A 228 16.32 -5.99 -33.33
N LEU A 229 16.06 -4.71 -33.05
CA LEU A 229 16.98 -3.63 -33.38
C LEU A 229 18.32 -3.81 -32.64
N ASP A 230 18.26 -4.16 -31.35
CA ASP A 230 19.46 -4.46 -30.57
C ASP A 230 20.24 -5.64 -31.15
N ARG A 231 19.55 -6.66 -31.65
CA ARG A 231 20.17 -7.83 -32.29
C ARG A 231 20.85 -7.49 -33.61
N VAL A 232 20.20 -6.68 -34.46
CA VAL A 232 20.76 -6.25 -35.76
C VAL A 232 21.96 -5.34 -35.55
N LEU A 233 21.87 -4.39 -34.61
CA LEU A 233 22.95 -3.44 -34.30
C LEU A 233 24.03 -4.02 -33.38
N ARG A 234 23.78 -5.21 -32.84
CA ARG A 234 24.63 -5.88 -31.84
C ARG A 234 24.89 -4.99 -30.62
N LEU A 235 23.86 -4.30 -30.16
CA LEU A 235 23.88 -3.51 -28.94
C LEU A 235 23.38 -4.37 -27.79
N ARG A 236 24.12 -4.40 -26.68
CA ARG A 236 23.76 -5.15 -25.49
C ARG A 236 23.58 -4.19 -24.33
N LEU A 237 22.54 -4.41 -23.53
CA LEU A 237 22.38 -3.77 -22.23
C LEU A 237 23.14 -4.59 -21.18
N ALA A 238 24.05 -3.97 -20.45
CA ALA A 238 24.88 -4.63 -19.44
C ALA A 238 25.07 -3.72 -18.22
N PRO A 239 25.22 -4.28 -17.01
CA PRO A 239 25.50 -3.48 -15.83
C PRO A 239 26.94 -2.93 -15.92
N PRO A 240 27.17 -1.63 -15.67
CA PRO A 240 28.51 -1.04 -15.76
C PRO A 240 29.49 -1.63 -14.72
N THR A 241 28.98 -2.18 -13.62
CA THR A 241 29.74 -2.83 -12.56
C THR A 241 29.10 -4.16 -12.19
N SER A 242 29.90 -5.23 -12.10
CA SER A 242 29.46 -6.60 -11.80
C SER A 242 29.06 -6.85 -10.34
N GLN A 243 29.19 -5.85 -9.46
CA GLN A 243 29.14 -6.04 -8.00
C GLN A 243 27.86 -5.59 -7.28
N VAL A 244 26.81 -5.18 -7.99
CA VAL A 244 25.55 -4.81 -7.32
C VAL A 244 24.51 -5.86 -7.63
N SER A 245 24.44 -6.88 -6.77
CA SER A 245 23.17 -7.57 -6.54
C SER A 245 22.18 -6.50 -6.10
N ARG A 246 21.29 -6.08 -6.99
CA ARG A 246 20.20 -5.15 -6.70
C ARG A 246 19.44 -5.70 -5.50
N GLU A 247 19.65 -5.09 -4.35
CA GLU A 247 18.74 -5.23 -3.22
C GLU A 247 17.38 -4.71 -3.70
N VAL A 248 16.39 -5.61 -3.76
CA VAL A 248 15.01 -5.21 -4.03
C VAL A 248 14.60 -4.34 -2.85
N SER A 249 14.39 -3.04 -3.08
CA SER A 249 14.00 -2.11 -2.01
C SER A 249 12.60 -2.45 -1.51
N PHE A 250 12.51 -3.31 -0.50
CA PHE A 250 11.25 -3.72 0.16
C PHE A 250 10.60 -2.59 0.96
N GLU A 251 11.21 -1.41 1.02
CA GLU A 251 10.72 -0.28 1.81
C GLU A 251 9.28 0.11 1.43
N TYR A 252 8.98 0.20 0.14
CA TYR A 252 7.64 0.60 -0.30
C TYR A 252 6.59 -0.50 -0.03
N LEU A 253 6.94 -1.76 -0.32
CA LEU A 253 6.09 -2.91 -0.02
C LEU A 253 5.81 -2.99 1.49
N ASN A 254 6.84 -2.84 2.31
CA ASN A 254 6.71 -2.88 3.77
C ASN A 254 5.84 -1.73 4.29
N ARG A 255 5.98 -0.52 3.75
CA ARG A 255 5.12 0.62 4.09
C ARG A 255 3.66 0.35 3.72
N GLN A 256 3.40 -0.20 2.53
CA GLN A 256 2.04 -0.54 2.09
C GLN A 256 1.43 -1.64 2.95
N LEU A 257 2.18 -2.69 3.26
CA LEU A 257 1.72 -3.81 4.10
C LEU A 257 1.36 -3.32 5.49
N VAL A 258 2.23 -2.49 6.09
CA VAL A 258 1.97 -1.89 7.41
C VAL A 258 0.74 -0.99 7.36
N TRP A 259 0.60 -0.13 6.35
CA TRP A 259 -0.55 0.77 6.28
C TRP A 259 -1.87 0.03 6.06
N HIS A 260 -1.89 -0.95 5.15
CA HIS A 260 -3.07 -1.79 4.95
C HIS A 260 -3.45 -2.55 6.21
N ALA A 261 -2.50 -3.25 6.84
CA ALA A 261 -2.74 -3.98 8.09
C ALA A 261 -3.22 -3.05 9.21
N PHE A 262 -2.66 -1.83 9.31
CA PHE A 262 -3.08 -0.83 10.27
C PHE A 262 -4.53 -0.36 10.04
N THR A 263 -4.90 -0.08 8.79
CA THR A 263 -6.28 0.34 8.46
C THR A 263 -7.29 -0.78 8.68
N GLU A 264 -6.95 -2.02 8.33
CA GLU A 264 -7.79 -3.19 8.56
C GLU A 264 -7.98 -3.44 10.06
N PHE A 265 -6.90 -3.37 10.84
CA PHE A 265 -6.97 -3.42 12.29
C PHE A 265 -7.85 -2.29 12.86
N LEU A 266 -7.69 -1.05 12.39
CA LEU A 266 -8.49 0.08 12.85
C LEU A 266 -9.97 -0.10 12.52
N LEU A 267 -10.31 -0.65 11.35
CA LEU A 267 -11.70 -0.95 10.98
C LEU A 267 -12.34 -2.00 11.89
N PHE A 268 -11.57 -2.94 12.43
CA PHE A 268 -12.07 -3.89 13.43
C PHE A 268 -12.16 -3.31 14.84
N VAL A 269 -11.24 -2.42 15.20
CA VAL A 269 -11.18 -1.82 16.55
C VAL A 269 -12.15 -0.65 16.70
N LEU A 270 -12.32 0.19 15.68
CA LEU A 270 -13.13 1.40 15.72
C LEU A 270 -14.61 1.14 16.08
N PRO A 271 -15.28 0.06 15.60
CA PRO A 271 -16.62 -0.29 16.04
C PRO A 271 -16.70 -0.80 17.48
N LEU A 272 -15.64 -1.45 17.99
CA LEU A 272 -15.59 -1.98 19.37
C LEU A 272 -15.32 -0.88 20.40
N VAL A 273 -14.57 0.14 19.98
CA VAL A 273 -14.23 1.31 20.78
C VAL A 273 -15.30 2.39 20.55
N GLY A 274 -16.47 2.20 21.16
CA GLY A 274 -17.61 3.10 20.99
C GLY A 274 -17.23 4.59 21.03
N ILE A 275 -17.62 5.33 20.00
CA ILE A 275 -17.25 6.75 19.74
C ILE A 275 -17.55 7.64 20.96
N SER A 276 -18.59 7.32 21.74
CA SER A 276 -18.96 8.03 22.96
C SER A 276 -17.91 7.89 24.08
N ARG A 277 -17.30 6.71 24.27
CA ARG A 277 -16.28 6.45 25.28
C ARG A 277 -14.97 7.16 24.93
N TRP A 278 -14.55 7.12 23.66
CA TRP A 278 -13.35 7.84 23.21
C TRP A 278 -13.51 9.35 23.24
N ARG A 279 -14.66 9.89 22.83
CA ARG A 279 -14.96 11.34 22.95
C ARG A 279 -14.92 11.81 24.41
N ARG A 280 -15.39 11.00 25.35
CA ARG A 280 -15.31 11.29 26.80
C ARG A 280 -13.87 11.22 27.32
N PHE A 281 -13.09 10.20 26.93
CA PHE A 281 -11.69 10.10 27.31
C PHE A 281 -10.85 11.27 26.76
N LEU A 282 -11.01 11.60 25.47
CA LEU A 282 -10.35 12.74 24.83
C LEU A 282 -10.76 14.07 25.45
N SER A 283 -12.03 14.28 25.78
CA SER A 283 -12.48 15.52 26.45
C SER A 283 -11.97 15.63 27.89
N ARG A 284 -11.80 14.51 28.62
CA ARG A 284 -11.18 14.47 29.95
C ARG A 284 -9.68 14.75 29.86
N VAL A 285 -8.97 14.13 28.91
CA VAL A 285 -7.54 14.37 28.68
C VAL A 285 -7.31 15.82 28.26
N TRP A 286 -8.10 16.33 27.30
CA TRP A 286 -8.03 17.72 26.83
C TRP A 286 -8.33 18.74 27.95
N ARG A 287 -9.31 18.48 28.82
CA ARG A 287 -9.58 19.32 30.00
C ARG A 287 -8.42 19.30 30.99
N ARG A 288 -7.80 18.13 31.23
CA ARG A 288 -6.60 18.00 32.09
C ARG A 288 -5.38 18.70 31.51
N THR A 289 -5.12 18.59 30.21
CA THR A 289 -4.03 19.36 29.57
C THR A 289 -4.34 20.84 29.59
N LYS A 290 -5.58 21.26 29.30
CA LYS A 290 -5.97 22.68 29.37
C LYS A 290 -5.86 23.25 30.79
N SER A 291 -6.19 22.49 31.83
CA SER A 291 -5.99 22.93 33.22
C SER A 291 -4.53 23.01 33.64
N LEU A 292 -3.65 22.19 33.04
CA LEU A 292 -2.20 22.27 33.27
C LEU A 292 -1.58 23.47 32.53
N PHE A 293 -2.10 23.83 31.36
CA PHE A 293 -1.67 25.02 30.60
C PHE A 293 -2.24 26.34 31.14
N ASN A 294 -3.38 26.33 31.84
CA ASN A 294 -3.99 27.52 32.44
C ASN A 294 -3.61 27.78 33.91
N THR A 295 -2.49 27.22 34.41
CA THR A 295 -1.99 27.53 35.76
C THR A 295 -1.29 28.90 35.78
N SER A 296 -2.07 29.98 35.66
CA SER A 296 -1.61 31.36 35.82
C SER A 296 -2.73 32.22 36.40
N SER A 297 -3.15 31.94 37.63
CA SER A 297 -3.60 32.93 38.62
C SER A 297 -4.17 32.21 39.86
N PRO A 298 -3.56 32.33 41.04
CA PRO A 298 -4.22 32.02 42.29
C PRO A 298 -4.74 33.33 42.90
N ASN A 299 -6.03 33.63 42.82
CA ASN A 299 -6.65 34.42 43.88
C ASN A 299 -8.19 34.36 43.95
N GLU A 300 -8.64 34.46 45.19
CA GLU A 300 -9.96 34.86 45.70
C GLU A 300 -11.03 33.80 46.04
N LEU A 301 -11.08 33.59 47.36
CA LEU A 301 -12.20 33.29 48.25
C LEU A 301 -13.61 33.58 47.71
N SER A 302 -14.45 32.54 47.82
CA SER A 302 -15.85 32.58 48.25
C SER A 302 -16.70 33.78 47.80
N ASN A 303 -17.30 33.65 46.62
CA ASN A 303 -18.68 34.07 46.39
C ASN A 303 -19.33 33.15 45.36
N ASP A 304 -20.46 32.59 45.75
CA ASP A 304 -21.28 31.59 45.09
C ASP A 304 -21.88 32.12 43.77
N THR A 305 -21.01 32.37 42.79
CA THR A 305 -21.40 32.69 41.42
C THR A 305 -21.43 31.38 40.66
N LYS A 306 -22.64 30.88 40.37
CA LYS A 306 -22.85 29.72 39.51
C LYS A 306 -22.12 29.98 38.16
N LYS A 307 -20.96 29.35 37.92
CA LYS A 307 -20.09 29.57 36.74
C LYS A 307 -20.44 28.69 35.54
N GLY A 308 -21.56 27.97 35.57
CA GLY A 308 -21.95 27.08 34.48
C GLY A 308 -22.31 27.85 33.21
N GLU A 309 -22.19 27.16 32.07
CA GLU A 309 -22.50 27.64 30.73
C GLU A 309 -23.92 28.22 30.63
N LEU A 310 -24.85 27.65 31.40
CA LEU A 310 -26.26 28.00 31.43
C LEU A 310 -26.70 28.63 32.77
N SER A 311 -25.78 29.32 33.45
CA SER A 311 -26.01 30.00 34.73
C SER A 311 -27.00 31.17 34.65
N PHE A 312 -27.16 31.80 33.47
CA PHE A 312 -28.05 32.94 33.26
C PHE A 312 -29.55 32.57 33.28
N LEU A 313 -29.89 31.28 33.22
CA LEU A 313 -31.28 30.85 33.15
C LEU A 313 -32.00 30.97 34.51
N PRO A 314 -33.25 31.50 34.53
CA PRO A 314 -34.09 31.50 35.71
C PRO A 314 -34.24 30.10 36.33
N GLU A 315 -34.39 30.00 37.64
CA GLU A 315 -34.50 28.71 38.35
C GLU A 315 -35.73 27.89 37.97
N ARG A 316 -36.77 28.54 37.43
CA ARG A 316 -37.99 27.89 36.94
C ARG A 316 -37.79 27.08 35.65
N THR A 317 -36.72 27.35 34.90
CA THR A 317 -36.47 26.77 33.58
C THR A 317 -35.48 25.61 33.69
N CYS A 318 -35.77 24.45 33.12
CA CYS A 318 -34.83 23.34 33.12
C CYS A 318 -33.70 23.59 32.13
N ALA A 319 -32.45 23.73 32.61
CA ALA A 319 -31.31 24.01 31.72
C ALA A 319 -31.01 22.84 30.76
N ILE A 320 -31.36 21.60 31.11
CA ILE A 320 -31.25 20.43 30.20
C ILE A 320 -32.31 20.52 29.09
N CYS A 321 -33.58 20.79 29.43
CA CYS A 321 -34.63 20.96 28.42
C CYS A 321 -34.31 22.11 27.47
N TYR A 322 -33.80 23.23 28.00
CA TYR A 322 -33.39 24.38 27.21
C TYR A 322 -32.20 24.05 26.28
N HIS A 323 -31.19 23.34 26.78
CA HIS A 323 -30.06 22.88 25.99
C HIS A 323 -30.49 21.95 24.86
N ASP A 324 -31.35 20.96 25.16
CA ASP A 324 -31.77 19.97 24.17
C ASP A 324 -32.70 20.60 23.11
N GLN A 325 -33.56 21.57 23.48
CA GLN A 325 -34.34 22.33 22.50
C GLN A 325 -33.45 23.18 21.59
N ASN A 326 -32.44 23.87 22.12
CA ASN A 326 -31.51 24.65 21.32
C ASN A 326 -30.65 23.76 20.40
N ALA A 327 -30.27 22.56 20.87
CA ALA A 327 -29.54 21.59 20.06
C ALA A 327 -30.40 21.06 18.89
N LEU A 328 -31.70 20.86 19.10
CA LEU A 328 -32.64 20.50 18.04
C LEU A 328 -32.88 21.65 17.05
N GLN A 329 -32.90 22.90 17.52
CA GLN A 329 -33.03 24.06 16.62
C GLN A 329 -31.82 24.26 15.70
N ALA A 330 -30.65 23.70 16.04
CA ALA A 330 -29.44 23.80 15.23
C ALA A 330 -29.40 22.82 14.04
N THR A 331 -30.34 21.87 13.94
CA THR A 331 -30.45 20.92 12.82
C THR A 331 -31.59 21.29 11.87
N GLU A 332 -31.40 21.08 10.57
CA GLU A 332 -32.35 21.50 9.51
C GLU A 332 -33.77 20.90 9.69
N GLU A 333 -33.87 19.71 10.29
CA GLU A 333 -35.14 19.05 10.62
C GLU A 333 -35.86 19.69 11.82
N GLY A 334 -35.12 20.25 12.79
CA GLY A 334 -35.68 20.90 13.96
C GLY A 334 -36.16 22.32 13.72
N VAL A 335 -35.66 23.01 12.69
CA VAL A 335 -36.14 24.34 12.27
C VAL A 335 -37.62 24.29 11.84
N MET A 336 -38.05 23.21 11.17
CA MET A 336 -39.44 23.00 10.75
C MET A 336 -40.37 22.73 11.94
N ALA A 337 -39.88 22.06 13.00
CA ALA A 337 -40.63 21.84 14.23
C ALA A 337 -40.68 23.08 15.14
N ALA A 338 -39.60 23.88 15.16
CA ALA A 338 -39.49 25.10 15.95
C ALA A 338 -40.29 26.30 15.37
N ALA A 339 -40.63 26.27 14.09
CA ALA A 339 -41.47 27.30 13.46
C ALA A 339 -42.89 27.39 14.07
N ALA A 340 -43.36 26.34 14.77
CA ALA A 340 -44.62 26.35 15.50
C ALA A 340 -44.55 27.01 16.89
N SER A 341 -43.35 27.33 17.40
CA SER A 341 -43.12 27.93 18.72
C SER A 341 -42.11 29.06 18.66
N ALA A 342 -42.50 30.15 17.98
CA ALA A 342 -41.83 31.43 18.15
C ALA A 342 -42.05 31.94 19.59
N GLY A 343 -41.05 31.80 20.46
CA GLY A 343 -41.17 32.21 21.85
C GLY A 343 -39.85 32.36 22.57
N VAL A 344 -39.44 33.63 22.73
CA VAL A 344 -38.96 34.26 23.97
C VAL A 344 -38.44 33.30 25.07
N ILE A 345 -37.25 33.61 25.60
CA ILE A 345 -36.67 33.03 26.81
C ILE A 345 -37.74 32.92 27.90
N GLY A 346 -38.16 31.69 28.24
CA GLY A 346 -39.25 31.41 29.21
C GLY A 346 -40.52 30.77 28.63
N SER A 347 -40.44 30.04 27.52
CA SER A 347 -41.59 29.27 27.00
C SER A 347 -41.97 28.12 27.95
N ALA A 348 -43.29 27.90 28.11
CA ALA A 348 -43.90 26.83 28.93
C ALA A 348 -43.42 25.40 28.61
N GLN A 349 -42.72 25.22 27.48
CA GLN A 349 -42.12 23.96 27.05
C GLN A 349 -40.77 23.63 27.73
N THR A 350 -40.10 24.61 28.35
CA THR A 350 -38.80 24.44 29.02
C THR A 350 -38.87 24.58 30.54
N ASP A 351 -40.05 24.86 31.09
CA ASP A 351 -40.26 24.97 32.53
C ASP A 351 -40.18 23.60 33.22
N ILE A 352 -39.78 23.61 34.49
CA ILE A 352 -39.55 22.38 35.24
C ILE A 352 -40.89 21.69 35.58
N THR A 353 -41.13 20.49 35.03
CA THR A 353 -42.40 19.76 35.15
C THR A 353 -42.44 18.70 36.27
N ASN A 354 -41.33 18.45 36.95
CA ASN A 354 -41.24 17.65 38.18
C ASN A 354 -39.87 17.94 38.83
N PRO A 355 -39.79 18.84 39.83
CA PRO A 355 -38.52 19.40 40.28
C PRO A 355 -37.71 18.41 41.12
N TYR A 356 -36.48 18.17 40.69
CA TYR A 356 -35.47 17.40 41.40
C TYR A 356 -34.22 18.26 41.56
N GLU A 357 -33.62 18.19 42.75
CA GLU A 357 -32.36 18.86 43.04
C GLU A 357 -31.19 17.89 43.01
N THR A 358 -30.09 18.36 42.44
CA THR A 358 -28.78 17.71 42.48
C THR A 358 -28.27 17.69 43.93
N VAL A 359 -27.68 16.56 44.36
CA VAL A 359 -27.24 16.41 45.76
C VAL A 359 -26.01 17.26 46.06
N GLU A 360 -25.10 17.39 45.10
CA GLU A 360 -23.82 18.08 45.28
C GLU A 360 -23.94 19.61 45.14
N CYS A 361 -24.71 20.10 44.16
CA CYS A 361 -24.76 21.53 43.83
C CYS A 361 -26.12 22.22 44.03
N GLY A 362 -27.15 21.50 44.50
CA GLY A 362 -28.47 22.05 44.81
C GLY A 362 -29.24 22.66 43.62
N CYS A 363 -28.73 22.51 42.39
CA CYS A 363 -29.38 22.99 41.17
C CYS A 363 -30.59 22.13 40.81
N ILE A 364 -31.68 22.77 40.38
CA ILE A 364 -32.97 22.14 40.12
C ILE A 364 -33.17 21.86 38.61
N TYR A 365 -33.67 20.66 38.31
CA TYR A 365 -33.97 20.16 36.97
C TYR A 365 -35.28 19.35 36.96
N CYS A 366 -35.79 19.00 35.78
CA CYS A 366 -36.85 17.99 35.66
C CYS A 366 -36.32 16.61 36.04
N PHE A 367 -37.10 15.81 36.78
CA PHE A 367 -36.81 14.43 37.13
C PHE A 367 -36.29 13.59 35.94
N VAL A 368 -37.04 13.55 34.84
CA VAL A 368 -36.70 12.74 33.66
C VAL A 368 -35.37 13.20 33.03
N CYS A 369 -35.13 14.51 33.01
CA CYS A 369 -33.92 15.08 32.42
C CYS A 369 -32.68 14.77 33.26
N ILE A 370 -32.75 14.94 34.58
CA ILE A 370 -31.59 14.65 35.43
C ILE A 370 -31.35 13.16 35.59
N ALA A 371 -32.41 12.36 35.75
CA ALA A 371 -32.30 10.91 35.88
C ALA A 371 -31.70 10.28 34.61
N SER A 372 -32.17 10.67 33.42
CA SER A 372 -31.62 10.15 32.16
C SER A 372 -30.15 10.52 31.94
N LYS A 373 -29.71 11.72 32.35
CA LYS A 373 -28.29 12.11 32.27
C LYS A 373 -27.42 11.32 33.26
N LEU A 374 -27.91 11.09 34.48
CA LEU A 374 -27.18 10.31 35.50
C LEU A 374 -27.11 8.82 35.14
N GLU A 375 -28.18 8.24 34.59
CA GLU A 375 -28.20 6.86 34.10
C GLU A 375 -27.26 6.66 32.89
N ALA A 376 -27.20 7.62 31.97
CA ALA A 376 -26.32 7.57 30.79
C ALA A 376 -24.82 7.67 31.11
N GLU A 377 -24.47 7.95 32.36
CA GLU A 377 -23.09 8.15 32.81
C GLU A 377 -22.59 7.07 33.78
N GLU A 378 -23.39 6.02 34.04
CA GLU A 378 -22.96 4.78 34.72
C GLU A 378 -22.05 5.01 35.95
N GLY A 379 -22.37 6.02 36.77
CA GLY A 379 -21.66 6.33 38.02
C GLY A 379 -20.41 7.21 37.92
N GLU A 380 -20.00 7.67 36.73
CA GLU A 380 -18.86 8.58 36.56
C GLU A 380 -19.18 10.05 36.92
N GLY A 381 -20.47 10.43 36.98
CA GLY A 381 -20.95 11.74 37.42
C GLY A 381 -21.07 12.80 36.31
N TRP A 382 -22.18 13.55 36.35
CA TRP A 382 -22.61 14.50 35.32
C TRP A 382 -22.24 15.93 35.66
N THR A 383 -21.63 16.64 34.72
CA THR A 383 -21.30 18.06 34.91
C THR A 383 -22.55 18.93 34.81
N CYS A 384 -22.92 19.54 35.94
CA CYS A 384 -24.07 20.41 36.05
C CYS A 384 -23.96 21.63 35.11
N LEU A 385 -24.95 21.82 34.23
CA LEU A 385 -24.95 22.93 33.26
C LEU A 385 -25.11 24.32 33.91
N ARG A 386 -25.62 24.39 35.13
CA ARG A 386 -25.86 25.64 35.87
C ARG A 386 -24.64 26.13 36.64
N CYS A 387 -23.94 25.25 37.34
CA CYS A 387 -22.80 25.64 38.20
C CYS A 387 -21.44 25.05 37.74
N GLY A 388 -21.43 24.00 36.91
CA GLY A 388 -20.23 23.32 36.44
C GLY A 388 -19.69 22.20 37.35
N GLU A 389 -20.38 21.90 38.46
CA GLU A 389 -19.98 20.86 39.42
C GLU A 389 -20.37 19.44 38.96
N GLU A 390 -19.61 18.41 39.37
CA GLU A 390 -19.90 17.01 39.04
C GLU A 390 -20.94 16.42 39.99
N VAL A 391 -22.09 16.02 39.43
CA VAL A 391 -23.26 15.49 40.13
C VAL A 391 -23.32 13.99 39.97
N LYS A 392 -23.42 13.23 41.07
CA LYS A 392 -23.55 11.77 41.05
C LYS A 392 -24.93 11.29 41.46
N GLY A 393 -25.74 12.14 42.09
CA GLY A 393 -27.09 11.81 42.51
C GLY A 393 -28.06 12.98 42.46
N CYS A 394 -29.35 12.65 42.43
CA CYS A 394 -30.43 13.62 42.54
C CYS A 394 -31.47 13.17 43.57
N LYS A 395 -32.12 14.12 44.23
CA LYS A 395 -33.23 13.88 45.16
C LYS A 395 -34.43 14.76 44.78
N ALA A 396 -35.63 14.34 45.20
CA ALA A 396 -36.83 15.12 44.97
C ALA A 396 -36.68 16.49 45.65
N TRP A 397 -37.02 17.57 44.94
CA TRP A 397 -36.93 18.92 45.48
C TRP A 397 -38.06 19.13 46.49
N GLY A 398 -37.70 19.22 47.76
CA GLY A 398 -38.61 19.68 48.79
C GLY A 398 -38.60 21.20 48.79
N GLY A 399 -39.59 21.83 48.15
CA GLY A 399 -39.79 23.29 48.22
C GLY A 399 -40.02 23.78 49.66
N ASP A 400 -40.47 25.03 49.87
CA ASP A 400 -40.72 25.66 51.18
C ASP A 400 -41.78 24.93 52.03
N VAL A 401 -41.47 23.72 52.46
CA VAL A 401 -42.11 22.99 53.55
C VAL A 401 -41.11 23.10 54.68
N VAL A 402 -41.39 23.99 55.62
CA VAL A 402 -40.63 24.10 56.87
C VAL A 402 -40.83 22.78 57.61
N ILE A 403 -39.92 21.83 57.39
CA ILE A 403 -39.83 20.63 58.21
C ILE A 403 -39.31 21.13 59.55
N ALA A 404 -40.22 21.23 60.53
CA ALA A 404 -39.84 21.47 61.92
C ALA A 404 -38.79 20.43 62.31
N ALA A 405 -37.58 20.91 62.60
CA ALA A 405 -36.46 20.06 62.95
C ALA A 405 -36.82 19.19 64.17
N PRO A 406 -36.76 17.84 64.08
CA PRO A 406 -36.73 17.03 65.27
C PRO A 406 -35.34 17.20 65.90
N LEU A 407 -35.38 17.56 67.18
CA LEU A 407 -34.25 17.71 68.08
C LEU A 407 -33.32 16.48 68.03
N VAL A 408 -32.03 16.79 68.05
CA VAL A 408 -30.95 15.86 68.38
C VAL A 408 -31.17 15.36 69.80
N GLU A 409 -31.32 14.04 69.99
CA GLU A 409 -30.70 13.39 71.14
C GLU A 409 -30.38 11.91 70.85
N SER A 410 -29.14 11.61 71.18
CA SER A 410 -28.39 10.37 70.99
C SER A 410 -28.81 9.24 71.92
N LYS A 411 -28.88 8.01 71.40
CA LYS A 411 -28.11 6.82 71.82
C LYS A 411 -28.85 5.52 71.47
N GLU A 412 -28.25 4.81 70.52
CA GLU A 412 -27.87 3.39 70.58
C GLU A 412 -28.82 2.32 71.15
N VAL A 413 -29.05 1.35 70.25
CA VAL A 413 -29.07 -0.11 70.44
C VAL A 413 -30.43 -0.79 70.69
N SER A 414 -30.77 -1.61 69.68
CA SER A 414 -31.43 -2.92 69.74
C SER A 414 -32.87 -3.00 70.27
N GLU A 415 -33.83 -3.17 69.34
CA GLU A 415 -34.59 -4.42 69.15
C GLU A 415 -35.85 -4.14 68.28
N LYS A 416 -35.99 -4.90 67.20
CA LYS A 416 -37.23 -5.12 66.41
C LYS A 416 -38.15 -6.10 67.19
N PRO A 417 -39.39 -6.49 66.77
CA PRO A 417 -40.28 -6.01 65.68
C PRO A 417 -41.81 -5.99 66.03
N LYS A 418 -42.63 -5.74 64.97
CA LYS A 418 -43.96 -6.33 64.60
C LYS A 418 -45.10 -5.29 64.62
N GLY A 419 -45.95 -5.13 63.60
CA GLY A 419 -46.25 -5.78 62.30
C GLY A 419 -47.55 -5.09 61.80
N ARG A 420 -48.07 -5.13 60.56
CA ARG A 420 -47.96 -5.87 59.28
C ARG A 420 -48.69 -4.96 58.25
N LYS A 421 -48.42 -4.98 56.94
CA LYS A 421 -48.73 -6.06 55.96
C LYS A 421 -47.79 -5.97 54.73
N SER A 422 -47.37 -7.15 54.27
CA SER A 422 -46.71 -7.44 52.99
C SER A 422 -47.52 -8.53 52.27
N VAL A 423 -47.36 -8.66 50.95
CA VAL A 423 -47.61 -9.92 50.21
C VAL A 423 -46.56 -10.06 49.10
N GLU A 424 -45.85 -11.18 49.17
CA GLU A 424 -44.83 -11.72 48.26
C GLU A 424 -45.48 -12.87 47.47
N PHE A 425 -44.96 -13.27 46.31
CA PHE A 425 -44.76 -14.69 45.99
C PHE A 425 -43.66 -14.87 44.92
N GLN A 426 -42.86 -15.89 45.18
CA GLN A 426 -41.62 -16.35 44.55
C GLN A 426 -41.92 -17.45 43.53
N GLU A 427 -41.05 -17.67 42.54
CA GLU A 427 -40.97 -19.00 41.90
C GLU A 427 -39.60 -19.26 41.25
N ASP A 428 -39.00 -20.39 41.62
CA ASP A 428 -37.84 -20.98 40.95
C ASP A 428 -38.01 -22.53 40.96
N ARG A 429 -37.92 -23.14 39.77
CA ARG A 429 -37.66 -24.55 39.37
C ARG A 429 -38.30 -25.75 40.13
N MET A 430 -38.98 -26.65 39.38
CA MET A 430 -38.58 -28.08 39.21
C MET A 430 -39.39 -28.83 38.12
N ARG A 431 -38.71 -29.82 37.50
CA ARG A 431 -39.17 -30.92 36.62
C ARG A 431 -40.24 -31.82 37.25
N THR A 432 -41.14 -32.41 36.43
CA THR A 432 -41.36 -33.90 36.33
C THR A 432 -42.26 -34.33 35.16
N MET A 433 -42.10 -35.60 34.77
CA MET A 433 -42.55 -36.33 33.56
C MET A 433 -44.03 -36.80 33.50
N GLY A 434 -44.49 -37.04 32.26
CA GLY A 434 -45.42 -38.13 31.80
C GLY A 434 -46.91 -37.96 32.17
N SER A 435 -47.93 -38.35 31.41
CA SER A 435 -48.18 -39.11 30.15
C SER A 435 -49.64 -38.73 29.73
N VAL A 436 -50.11 -38.81 28.47
CA VAL A 436 -50.81 -39.97 27.86
C VAL A 436 -51.37 -39.54 26.47
N SER A 437 -51.03 -40.34 25.44
CA SER A 437 -51.74 -40.86 24.24
C SER A 437 -52.82 -40.08 23.44
N GLN A 438 -52.61 -39.95 22.11
CA GLN A 438 -53.36 -40.58 20.97
C GLN A 438 -52.84 -40.01 19.61
N GLU A 439 -52.29 -40.85 18.71
CA GLU A 439 -52.86 -41.32 17.39
C GLU A 439 -53.26 -40.17 16.44
N GLU A 440 -52.97 -40.06 15.13
CA GLU A 440 -52.50 -40.87 13.98
C GLU A 440 -52.21 -39.82 12.86
N SER A 441 -51.18 -39.83 12.00
CA SER A 441 -51.13 -40.51 10.69
C SER A 441 -50.11 -39.80 9.74
N THR A 442 -49.31 -40.62 9.02
CA THR A 442 -48.80 -40.55 7.61
C THR A 442 -48.38 -39.20 6.96
N SER A 443 -47.32 -39.02 6.15
CA SER A 443 -46.73 -39.86 5.09
C SER A 443 -45.40 -39.27 4.50
N ALA A 444 -44.58 -40.17 3.94
CA ALA A 444 -43.75 -40.08 2.72
C ALA A 444 -42.49 -39.17 2.60
N ASN A 445 -41.34 -39.75 2.98
CA ASN A 445 -40.19 -40.15 2.14
C ASN A 445 -39.94 -39.47 0.76
N ARG A 446 -38.70 -38.96 0.56
CA ARG A 446 -37.83 -39.37 -0.57
C ARG A 446 -36.37 -38.96 -0.34
N GLY A 447 -35.50 -39.95 -0.17
CA GLY A 447 -34.06 -39.83 -0.31
C GLY A 447 -33.58 -40.03 -1.76
N ILE A 448 -32.28 -39.82 -1.97
CA ILE A 448 -31.30 -40.37 -2.95
C ILE A 448 -30.06 -39.47 -2.75
N GLY A 449 -28.82 -39.91 -2.60
CA GLY A 449 -28.19 -41.21 -2.58
C GLY A 449 -26.68 -40.95 -2.37
N SER A 450 -26.07 -41.71 -1.48
CA SER A 450 -24.62 -41.80 -1.26
C SER A 450 -23.98 -42.69 -2.32
N HIS A 451 -22.76 -42.36 -2.74
CA HIS A 451 -21.83 -43.32 -3.32
C HIS A 451 -20.45 -43.16 -2.65
N GLU A 452 -19.88 -44.33 -2.36
CA GLU A 452 -18.64 -44.67 -1.67
C GLU A 452 -17.38 -44.12 -2.38
N ASP A 453 -16.27 -43.91 -1.66
CA ASP A 453 -15.23 -44.94 -1.58
C ASP A 453 -13.98 -44.51 -0.77
N ASP A 454 -13.39 -45.55 -0.19
CA ASP A 454 -12.25 -45.62 0.71
C ASP A 454 -10.89 -45.29 0.06
N GLY A 455 -9.86 -45.07 0.88
CA GLY A 455 -8.48 -45.19 0.38
C GLY A 455 -7.38 -44.64 1.28
N GLU A 456 -6.61 -45.56 1.87
CA GLU A 456 -5.59 -45.40 2.89
C GLU A 456 -4.30 -44.61 2.53
N SER A 457 -3.78 -44.01 3.60
CA SER A 457 -2.38 -43.74 3.96
C SER A 457 -1.27 -44.58 3.26
N SER A 458 -0.27 -43.88 2.72
CA SER A 458 1.15 -44.26 2.88
C SER A 458 2.08 -43.05 2.79
N GLY A 459 3.02 -42.96 3.74
CA GLY A 459 3.97 -41.87 3.87
C GLY A 459 5.21 -41.99 2.98
N ARG A 460 5.93 -40.88 2.82
CA ARG A 460 7.35 -40.88 2.45
C ARG A 460 8.02 -39.59 2.91
N ASP A 461 9.01 -39.77 3.78
CA ASP A 461 10.00 -38.78 4.22
C ASP A 461 10.74 -38.12 3.06
N SER A 462 11.14 -36.87 3.26
CA SER A 462 12.22 -36.23 2.51
C SER A 462 13.06 -35.41 3.47
N GLN A 463 14.09 -36.08 3.98
CA GLN A 463 15.22 -35.52 4.70
C GLN A 463 16.29 -35.07 3.68
N LEU A 464 16.80 -33.85 3.83
CA LEU A 464 18.23 -33.51 3.76
C LEU A 464 18.39 -31.97 3.69
N GLY A 465 18.66 -31.38 4.87
CA GLY A 465 19.40 -30.13 4.96
C GLY A 465 20.90 -30.45 4.91
N VAL A 466 21.66 -29.63 4.20
CA VAL A 466 23.11 -29.57 4.30
C VAL A 466 23.46 -28.09 4.48
N GLU A 467 24.00 -27.78 5.66
CA GLU A 467 24.62 -26.51 6.02
C GLU A 467 25.89 -26.30 5.17
N GLU A 468 26.04 -25.13 4.56
CA GLU A 468 27.31 -24.66 4.01
C GLU A 468 28.00 -23.80 5.07
N THR A 469 29.08 -24.34 5.64
CA THR A 469 30.02 -23.67 6.55
C THR A 469 30.86 -22.63 5.80
N TYR A 470 30.92 -21.42 6.34
CA TYR A 470 31.82 -20.35 5.91
C TYR A 470 33.22 -20.58 6.51
N ASP A 471 34.26 -20.62 5.66
CA ASP A 471 35.65 -20.50 6.09
C ASP A 471 36.03 -19.01 6.19
N GLU A 472 36.29 -18.54 7.41
CA GLU A 472 36.95 -17.26 7.68
C GLU A 472 38.46 -17.45 7.54
N GLU A 473 39.09 -16.88 6.50
CA GLU A 473 40.55 -16.78 6.43
C GLU A 473 41.03 -15.55 7.22
N GLU A 474 41.79 -15.86 8.26
CA GLU A 474 42.45 -14.97 9.23
C GLU A 474 43.42 -13.99 8.55
N ASN A 475 43.23 -12.70 8.87
CA ASN A 475 44.13 -11.61 8.53
C ASN A 475 45.34 -11.62 9.48
N GLN A 476 46.46 -12.23 9.09
CA GLN A 476 47.72 -12.10 9.84
C GLN A 476 48.46 -10.81 9.44
N GLY A 477 48.66 -9.97 10.45
CA GLY A 477 49.30 -8.67 10.37
C GLY A 477 50.76 -8.74 9.92
N LEU A 478 51.14 -7.78 9.08
CA LEU A 478 52.52 -7.42 8.81
C LEU A 478 52.98 -6.47 9.91
N GLU A 479 53.74 -6.99 10.87
CA GLU A 479 54.52 -6.20 11.82
C GLU A 479 55.72 -5.57 11.09
N GLU A 480 55.85 -4.27 11.31
CA GLU A 480 56.90 -3.37 10.88
C GLU A 480 58.14 -3.60 11.75
N TYR A 481 59.27 -3.99 11.15
CA TYR A 481 60.58 -3.93 11.80
C TYR A 481 61.38 -2.80 11.15
N GLU A 482 61.49 -1.71 11.90
CA GLU A 482 62.60 -0.77 11.80
C GLU A 482 63.88 -1.48 12.26
N ASP A 483 64.95 -1.42 11.48
CA ASP A 483 66.31 -1.64 11.97
C ASP A 483 67.21 -0.51 11.44
N GLU A 484 67.73 0.24 12.40
CA GLU A 484 68.80 1.23 12.27
C GLU A 484 70.19 0.53 12.20
N ALA A 485 71.15 1.24 11.60
CA ALA A 485 72.62 1.03 11.61
C ALA A 485 73.16 -0.17 10.77
N GLU A 486 74.21 -0.07 9.95
CA GLU A 486 75.32 0.89 9.75
C GLU A 486 75.60 1.14 8.26
#